data_AF-A0A927XXV5-F1
#
_entry.id   AF-A0A927XXV5-F1
#
_cell.length_a   1.000
_cell.length_b   1.000
_cell.length_c   1.000
_cell.angle_alpha   90.00
_cell.angle_beta   90.00
_cell.angle_gamma   90.00
#
_symmetry.space_group_name_H-M   'P 1'
#
loop_
_entity.id
_entity.type
_entity.pdbx_description
1 polymer ?
#
loop_
_entity_poly.entity_id
_entity_poly.type
_entity_poly.pdbx_seq_one_letter_code
_entity_poly.pdbx_strand_id
1 'polypeptide(L)'
;MDTEQFGRFIAGQRKAKGYTQKELAEKLGVTDKAISRWENGHGYPDIVLLEPLAEELEISIVELMHSQLRKDTDPAPQKAEEAVSNAIDITISNRKLERKTILLIYIISIALLIGMSFLGHIPVLGTVSVAIMCIYAAAGIGLLLRTTAVGKKKAADSKTFYAALLILVAVGILLLLLCSSVTVVH
;
A
#
# COMPACT_ATOMS: atom_id res chain seq x y z
N MET A 1 -14.83 0.22 -19.04
CA MET A 1 -14.13 -1.06 -19.20
C MET A 1 -15.00 -2.12 -18.59
N ASP A 2 -15.44 -3.11 -19.37
CA ASP A 2 -16.28 -4.21 -18.87
C ASP A 2 -15.38 -5.30 -18.29
N THR A 3 -15.69 -5.74 -17.07
CA THR A 3 -14.94 -6.80 -16.37
C THR A 3 -15.02 -8.13 -17.09
N GLU A 4 -16.15 -8.45 -17.71
CA GLU A 4 -16.28 -9.71 -18.44
C GLU A 4 -15.46 -9.70 -19.74
N GLN A 5 -15.49 -8.58 -20.47
CA GLN A 5 -14.66 -8.39 -21.65
C GLN A 5 -13.17 -8.53 -21.32
N PHE A 6 -12.73 -7.90 -20.23
CA PHE A 6 -11.36 -8.02 -19.74
C PHE A 6 -11.00 -9.46 -19.39
N GLY A 7 -11.86 -10.14 -18.62
CA GLY A 7 -11.63 -11.53 -18.25
C GLY A 7 -11.54 -12.47 -19.45
N ARG A 8 -12.45 -12.33 -20.41
CA ARG A 8 -12.43 -13.10 -21.67
C ARG A 8 -11.15 -12.83 -22.47
N PHE A 9 -10.70 -11.57 -22.51
CA PHE A 9 -9.48 -11.19 -23.20
C PHE A 9 -8.23 -11.83 -22.56
N ILE A 10 -8.08 -11.74 -21.23
CA ILE A 10 -7.00 -12.42 -20.50
C ILE A 10 -7.01 -13.93 -20.76
N ALA A 11 -8.19 -14.56 -20.66
CA ALA A 11 -8.33 -15.99 -20.90
C ALA A 11 -7.93 -16.36 -22.34
N GLY A 12 -8.24 -15.51 -23.31
CA GLY A 12 -7.84 -15.66 -24.71
C GLY A 12 -6.31 -15.59 -24.88
N GLN A 13 -5.69 -14.53 -24.36
CA GLN A 13 -4.24 -14.34 -24.44
C GLN A 13 -3.46 -15.45 -23.72
N ARG A 14 -3.91 -15.85 -22.53
CA ARG A 14 -3.31 -16.98 -21.79
C ARG A 14 -3.36 -18.27 -22.61
N LYS A 15 -4.52 -18.58 -23.22
CA LYS A 15 -4.67 -19.78 -24.04
C LYS A 15 -3.83 -19.71 -25.32
N ALA A 16 -3.69 -18.53 -25.92
CA ALA A 16 -2.80 -18.33 -27.07
C ALA A 16 -1.33 -18.60 -26.73
N LYS A 17 -0.91 -18.29 -25.49
CA LYS A 17 0.40 -18.65 -24.94
C LYS A 17 0.55 -20.12 -24.53
N GLY A 18 -0.53 -20.91 -24.56
CA GLY A 18 -0.53 -22.31 -24.15
C GLY A 18 -0.45 -22.53 -22.63
N TYR A 19 -0.64 -21.48 -21.82
CA TYR A 19 -0.56 -21.60 -20.36
C TYR A 19 -1.87 -22.11 -19.77
N THR A 20 -1.78 -22.90 -18.70
CA THR A 20 -2.85 -23.16 -17.76
C THR A 20 -3.04 -21.96 -16.81
N GLN A 21 -4.19 -21.88 -16.14
CA GLN A 21 -4.41 -20.83 -15.11
C GLN A 21 -3.36 -20.93 -13.98
N LYS A 22 -2.92 -22.14 -13.65
CA LYS A 22 -1.90 -22.40 -12.64
C LYS A 22 -0.53 -21.88 -13.08
N GLU A 23 -0.12 -22.16 -14.32
CA GLU A 23 1.18 -21.70 -14.84
C GLU A 23 1.24 -20.16 -14.92
N LEU A 24 0.18 -19.51 -15.39
CA LEU A 24 0.12 -18.05 -15.38
C LEU A 24 0.15 -17.48 -13.95
N ALA A 25 -0.51 -18.15 -13.01
CA ALA A 25 -0.49 -17.75 -11.60
C ALA A 25 0.92 -17.87 -10.99
N GLU A 26 1.63 -18.96 -11.27
CA GLU A 26 3.01 -19.18 -10.84
C GLU A 26 3.96 -18.10 -11.38
N LYS A 27 3.84 -17.78 -12.67
CA LYS A 27 4.62 -16.71 -13.33
C LYS A 27 4.40 -15.33 -12.69
N LEU A 28 3.15 -15.03 -12.33
CA LEU A 28 2.77 -13.74 -11.73
C LEU A 28 2.89 -13.72 -10.20
N GLY A 29 3.27 -14.82 -9.56
CA GLY A 29 3.36 -14.92 -8.10
C GLY A 29 2.00 -14.78 -7.39
N VAL A 30 0.91 -15.17 -8.05
CA VAL A 30 -0.46 -15.12 -7.52
C VAL A 30 -1.06 -16.51 -7.41
N THR A 31 -2.29 -16.61 -6.89
CA THR A 31 -3.03 -17.88 -6.84
C THR A 31 -3.76 -18.14 -8.16
N ASP A 32 -3.89 -19.41 -8.52
CA ASP A 32 -4.76 -19.88 -9.62
C ASP A 32 -6.20 -19.34 -9.51
N LYS A 33 -6.73 -19.25 -8.28
CA LYS A 33 -8.03 -18.64 -7.96
C LYS A 33 -8.07 -17.15 -8.33
N ALA A 34 -6.97 -16.42 -8.22
CA ALA A 34 -6.93 -15.01 -8.65
C ALA A 34 -7.09 -14.90 -10.15
N ILE A 35 -6.34 -15.70 -10.93
CA ILE A 35 -6.47 -15.78 -12.40
C ILE A 35 -7.89 -16.16 -12.79
N SER A 36 -8.45 -17.22 -12.19
CA SER A 36 -9.82 -17.67 -12.45
C SER A 36 -10.85 -16.57 -12.18
N ARG A 37 -10.69 -15.78 -11.11
CA ARG A 37 -11.59 -14.66 -10.84
C ARG A 37 -11.48 -13.57 -11.91
N TRP A 38 -10.28 -13.21 -12.35
CA TRP A 38 -10.12 -12.22 -13.41
C TRP A 38 -10.72 -12.70 -14.72
N GLU A 39 -10.43 -13.94 -15.12
CA GLU A 39 -10.93 -14.54 -16.36
C GLU A 39 -12.46 -14.65 -16.41
N ASN A 40 -13.09 -14.84 -15.25
CA ASN A 40 -14.54 -14.90 -15.11
C ASN A 40 -15.17 -13.51 -14.85
N GLY A 41 -14.44 -12.40 -14.99
CA GLY A 41 -14.94 -11.05 -14.77
C GLY A 41 -15.23 -10.67 -13.31
N HIS A 42 -14.76 -11.45 -12.35
CA HIS A 42 -14.95 -11.21 -10.92
C HIS A 42 -13.87 -10.27 -10.34
N GLY A 43 -13.72 -9.09 -10.94
CA GLY A 43 -12.78 -8.04 -10.56
C GLY A 43 -11.52 -7.98 -11.42
N TYR A 44 -10.66 -7.02 -11.11
CA TYR A 44 -9.41 -6.76 -11.83
C TYR A 44 -8.17 -7.21 -11.03
N PRO A 45 -7.03 -7.48 -11.69
CA PRO A 45 -5.73 -7.53 -11.03
C PRO A 45 -5.41 -6.19 -10.35
N ASP A 46 -4.54 -6.22 -9.33
CA ASP A 46 -4.00 -4.99 -8.73
C ASP A 46 -3.20 -4.22 -9.80
N ILE A 47 -3.13 -2.90 -9.67
CA ILE A 47 -2.39 -2.02 -10.59
C ILE A 47 -0.92 -2.45 -10.72
N VAL A 48 -0.34 -2.98 -9.63
CA VAL A 48 1.03 -3.50 -9.58
C VAL A 48 1.20 -4.77 -10.42
N LEU A 49 0.13 -5.51 -10.67
CA LEU A 49 0.14 -6.74 -11.46
C LEU A 49 -0.20 -6.50 -12.93
N LEU A 50 -0.62 -5.29 -13.33
CA LEU A 50 -0.97 -5.00 -14.73
C LEU A 50 0.23 -5.05 -15.65
N GLU A 51 1.36 -4.49 -15.22
CA GLU A 51 2.60 -4.48 -16.00
C GLU A 51 3.21 -5.90 -16.11
N PRO A 52 3.41 -6.66 -15.01
CA PRO A 52 3.83 -8.06 -15.09
C PRO A 52 2.88 -8.94 -15.92
N LEU A 53 1.58 -8.70 -15.85
CA LEU A 53 0.58 -9.44 -16.64
C LEU A 53 0.68 -9.11 -18.13
N ALA A 54 0.89 -7.84 -18.48
CA ALA A 54 1.08 -7.42 -19.87
C ALA A 54 2.36 -8.00 -20.46
N GLU A 55 3.47 -7.94 -19.70
CA GLU A 55 4.76 -8.52 -20.09
C GLU A 55 4.66 -10.04 -20.31
N GLU A 56 4.07 -10.77 -19.37
CA GLU A 56 3.95 -12.24 -19.47
C GLU A 56 3.02 -12.68 -20.62
N LEU A 57 2.01 -11.88 -20.95
CA LEU A 57 1.12 -12.13 -22.08
C LEU A 57 1.66 -11.57 -23.41
N GLU A 58 2.82 -10.90 -23.40
CA GLU A 58 3.45 -10.21 -24.52
C GLU A 58 2.49 -9.27 -25.27
N ILE A 59 1.78 -8.45 -24.51
CA ILE A 59 0.89 -7.40 -25.03
C ILE A 59 1.23 -6.07 -24.37
N SER A 60 0.83 -4.95 -24.98
CA SER A 60 1.01 -3.66 -24.32
C SER A 60 0.02 -3.48 -23.17
N ILE A 61 0.38 -2.69 -22.17
CA ILE A 61 -0.54 -2.32 -21.08
C ILE A 61 -1.79 -1.63 -21.64
N VAL A 62 -1.66 -0.89 -22.75
CA VAL A 62 -2.80 -0.24 -23.40
C VAL A 62 -3.74 -1.28 -24.02
N GLU A 63 -3.22 -2.31 -24.69
CA GLU A 63 -4.02 -3.42 -25.22
C GLU A 63 -4.73 -4.19 -24.12
N LEU A 64 -4.01 -4.45 -23.02
CA LEU A 64 -4.55 -5.06 -21.81
C LEU A 64 -5.72 -4.23 -21.23
N MET A 65 -5.53 -2.92 -21.09
CA MET A 65 -6.54 -1.99 -20.56
C MET A 65 -7.74 -1.80 -21.50
N HIS A 66 -7.57 -1.94 -22.80
CA HIS A 66 -8.68 -1.90 -23.77
C HIS A 66 -9.29 -3.28 -24.04
N SER A 67 -8.67 -4.34 -23.50
CA SER A 67 -9.07 -5.72 -23.73
C SER A 67 -9.15 -6.08 -25.22
N GLN A 68 -8.26 -5.48 -26.02
CA GLN A 68 -8.23 -5.56 -27.47
C GLN A 68 -6.78 -5.49 -27.95
N LEU A 69 -6.39 -6.43 -28.81
CA LEU A 69 -5.14 -6.34 -29.56
C LEU A 69 -5.28 -5.24 -30.60
N ARG A 70 -4.28 -4.35 -30.71
CA ARG A 70 -4.26 -3.40 -31.81
C ARG A 70 -3.90 -4.16 -33.08
N LYS A 71 -4.56 -3.81 -34.18
CA LYS A 71 -4.13 -4.27 -35.51
C LYS A 71 -2.95 -3.38 -35.90
N ASP A 72 -1.88 -3.95 -36.44
CA ASP A 72 -0.61 -3.29 -36.85
C ASP A 72 -0.76 -2.07 -37.77
N THR A 73 -1.97 -1.70 -38.17
CA THR A 73 -2.29 -0.64 -39.13
C THR A 73 -2.57 0.73 -38.49
N ASP A 74 -2.54 0.86 -37.16
CA ASP A 74 -2.91 2.10 -36.47
C ASP A 74 -1.67 2.74 -35.79
N PRO A 75 -1.18 3.92 -36.23
CA PRO A 75 0.03 4.52 -35.68
C PRO A 75 -0.11 4.69 -34.17
N ALA A 76 0.88 4.22 -33.42
CA ALA A 76 0.83 4.24 -31.98
C ALA A 76 0.83 5.67 -31.44
N PRO A 77 -0.14 6.06 -30.59
CA PRO A 77 0.07 7.20 -29.73
C PRO A 77 1.05 6.73 -28.65
N GLN A 78 2.35 6.74 -28.96
CA GLN A 78 3.44 6.51 -28.00
C GLN A 78 3.23 7.37 -26.73
N LYS A 79 2.62 8.55 -26.89
CA LYS A 79 2.17 9.43 -25.79
C LYS A 79 1.16 8.80 -24.83
N ALA A 80 0.25 7.94 -25.30
CA ALA A 80 -0.74 7.30 -24.44
C ALA A 80 -0.11 6.17 -23.61
N GLU A 81 0.77 5.36 -24.22
CA GLU A 81 1.53 4.32 -23.53
C GLU A 81 2.47 4.93 -22.48
N GLU A 82 3.22 5.97 -22.87
CA GLU A 82 4.12 6.70 -21.98
C GLU A 82 3.37 7.42 -20.85
N ALA A 83 2.19 8.00 -21.12
CA ALA A 83 1.37 8.62 -20.07
C ALA A 83 0.82 7.61 -19.06
N VAL A 84 0.45 6.40 -19.51
CA VAL A 84 -0.04 5.33 -18.62
C VAL A 84 1.10 4.77 -17.77
N SER A 85 2.26 4.48 -18.37
CA SER A 85 3.45 4.01 -17.65
C SER A 85 3.91 5.04 -16.60
N ASN A 86 4.04 6.31 -16.98
CA ASN A 86 4.38 7.39 -16.04
C ASN A 86 3.36 7.53 -14.90
N ALA A 87 2.06 7.40 -15.18
CA ALA A 87 1.02 7.47 -14.14
C ALA A 87 1.11 6.29 -13.14
N ILE A 88 1.44 5.09 -13.62
CA ILE A 88 1.67 3.90 -12.79
C ILE A 88 2.93 4.11 -11.92
N ASP A 89 4.03 4.57 -12.51
CA ASP A 89 5.29 4.83 -11.80
C ASP A 89 5.16 5.90 -10.72
N ILE A 90 4.45 6.99 -10.99
CA ILE A 90 4.14 8.03 -10.01
C ILE A 90 3.32 7.43 -8.85
N THR A 91 2.36 6.55 -9.13
CA THR A 91 1.53 5.92 -8.10
C THR A 91 2.32 4.94 -7.23
N ILE A 92 3.21 4.13 -7.84
CA ILE A 92 4.04 3.16 -7.13
C ILE A 92 5.11 3.86 -6.28
N SER A 93 5.76 4.89 -6.81
CA SER A 93 6.79 5.67 -6.10
C SER A 93 6.22 6.40 -4.89
N ASN A 94 5.04 7.02 -5.02
CA ASN A 94 4.35 7.67 -3.90
C ASN A 94 3.98 6.67 -2.79
N ARG A 95 3.51 5.47 -3.13
CA ARG A 95 3.24 4.40 -2.14
C ARG A 95 4.49 3.98 -1.37
N LYS A 96 5.65 3.93 -2.03
CA LYS A 96 6.94 3.61 -1.36
C LYS A 96 7.36 4.73 -0.42
N LEU A 97 7.15 5.99 -0.80
CA LEU A 97 7.49 7.14 0.02
C LEU A 97 6.58 7.25 1.25
N GLU A 98 5.27 7.07 1.09
CA GLU A 98 4.32 7.03 2.23
C GLU A 98 4.72 5.97 3.26
N ARG A 99 5.10 4.75 2.83
CA ARG A 99 5.58 3.70 3.74
C ARG A 99 6.84 4.11 4.49
N LYS A 100 7.81 4.74 3.81
CA LYS A 100 9.04 5.23 4.46
C LYS A 100 8.75 6.35 5.45
N THR A 101 7.86 7.29 5.11
CA THR A 101 7.46 8.37 6.01
C THR A 101 6.76 7.85 7.27
N ILE A 102 5.87 6.86 7.13
CA ILE A 102 5.22 6.19 8.28
C ILE A 102 6.25 5.54 9.20
N LEU A 103 7.19 4.78 8.63
CA LEU A 103 8.24 4.11 9.40
C LEU A 103 9.14 5.10 10.13
N LEU A 104 9.53 6.21 9.48
CA LEU A 104 10.33 7.25 10.13
C LEU A 104 9.59 7.92 11.28
N ILE A 105 8.32 8.30 11.10
CA ILE A 105 7.50 8.88 12.17
C ILE A 105 7.39 7.91 13.36
N TYR A 106 7.17 6.63 13.08
CA TYR A 106 7.10 5.59 14.10
C TYR A 106 8.42 5.46 14.88
N ILE A 107 9.56 5.40 14.20
CA ILE A 107 10.90 5.31 14.82
C ILE A 107 11.19 6.54 15.69
N ILE A 108 10.91 7.75 15.18
CA ILE A 108 11.11 9.01 15.93
C ILE A 108 10.23 9.02 17.18
N SER A 109 8.98 8.57 17.09
CA SER A 109 8.08 8.51 18.24
C SER A 109 8.58 7.55 19.34
N ILE A 110 9.12 6.39 18.96
CA ILE A 110 9.72 5.43 19.91
C ILE A 110 10.95 6.04 20.58
N ALA A 111 11.84 6.68 19.80
CA ALA A 111 13.05 7.31 20.33
C ALA A 111 12.74 8.40 21.36
N LEU A 112 11.70 9.22 21.11
CA LEU A 112 11.25 10.24 22.07
C LEU A 112 10.72 9.62 23.37
N LEU A 113 9.91 8.56 23.28
CA LEU A 113 9.38 7.87 24.46
C LEU A 113 10.47 7.17 25.27
N ILE A 114 11.47 6.57 24.61
CA ILE A 114 12.64 5.99 25.28
C ILE A 114 13.43 7.10 25.99
N GLY A 115 13.67 8.23 25.34
CA GLY A 115 14.35 9.39 25.94
C GLY A 115 13.64 9.91 27.19
N MET A 116 12.30 9.93 27.20
CA MET A 116 11.50 10.29 28.38
C MET A 116 11.73 9.37 29.57
N SER A 117 11.87 8.06 29.34
CA SER A 117 12.13 7.07 30.39
C SER A 117 13.51 7.24 31.03
N PHE A 118 14.48 7.85 30.32
CA PHE A 118 15.80 8.17 30.87
C PHE A 118 15.86 9.53 31.58
N LEU A 119 14.92 10.44 31.30
CA LEU A 119 14.88 11.79 31.92
C LEU A 119 14.12 11.86 33.25
N GLY A 120 13.27 10.88 33.58
CA GLY A 120 12.35 10.96 34.72
C GLY A 120 12.81 10.23 35.99
N HIS A 121 13.32 10.96 36.99
CA HIS A 121 13.46 10.50 38.39
C HIS A 121 12.11 10.34 39.13
N ILE A 122 10.96 10.31 38.43
CA ILE A 122 9.60 10.27 39.00
C ILE A 122 8.86 9.01 38.51
N PRO A 123 8.64 8.01 39.37
CA PRO A 123 8.18 6.67 38.95
C PRO A 123 6.73 6.63 38.43
N VAL A 124 5.89 7.60 38.79
CA VAL A 124 4.46 7.64 38.39
C VAL A 124 4.27 8.07 36.93
N LEU A 125 5.13 8.94 36.39
CA LEU A 125 5.05 9.34 34.99
C LEU A 125 5.57 8.24 34.04
N GLY A 126 6.56 7.46 34.49
CA GLY A 126 7.12 6.33 33.75
C GLY A 126 6.13 5.18 33.55
N THR A 127 5.24 4.92 34.50
CA THR A 127 4.22 3.87 34.34
C THR A 127 3.13 4.27 33.34
N VAL A 128 2.75 5.56 33.31
CA VAL A 128 1.79 6.10 32.34
C VAL A 128 2.39 6.11 30.93
N SER A 129 3.69 6.44 30.77
CA SER A 129 4.35 6.43 29.47
C SER A 129 4.49 5.01 28.89
N VAL A 130 4.74 4.01 29.72
CA VAL A 130 4.77 2.59 29.32
C VAL A 130 3.37 2.11 28.90
N ALA A 131 2.31 2.50 29.61
CA ALA A 131 0.94 2.15 29.21
C ALA A 131 0.57 2.75 27.84
N ILE A 132 0.97 3.99 27.59
CA ILE A 132 0.80 4.65 26.28
C ILE A 132 1.63 3.93 25.21
N MET A 133 2.86 3.51 25.51
CA MET A 133 3.74 2.73 24.61
C MET A 133 3.11 1.39 24.21
N CYS A 134 2.46 0.68 25.13
CA CYS A 134 1.77 -0.57 24.84
C CYS A 134 0.58 -0.36 23.88
N ILE A 135 -0.16 0.75 24.04
CA ILE A 135 -1.28 1.11 23.15
C ILE A 135 -0.77 1.44 21.74
N TYR A 136 0.34 2.19 21.62
CA TYR A 136 0.97 2.49 20.33
C TYR A 136 1.53 1.24 19.63
N ALA A 137 2.20 0.35 20.39
CA ALA A 137 2.73 -0.89 19.84
C ALA A 137 1.60 -1.79 19.32
N ALA A 138 0.49 -1.92 20.06
CA ALA A 138 -0.68 -2.68 19.63
C ALA A 138 -1.32 -2.07 18.36
N ALA A 139 -1.45 -0.74 18.29
CA ALA A 139 -1.97 -0.05 17.11
C ALA A 139 -1.04 -0.21 15.88
N GLY A 140 0.28 -0.12 16.08
CA GLY A 140 1.28 -0.32 15.03
C GLY A 140 1.30 -1.75 14.48
N ILE A 141 1.20 -2.75 15.35
CA ILE A 141 1.08 -4.17 14.95
C ILE A 141 -0.21 -4.38 14.14
N GLY A 142 -1.33 -3.81 14.58
CA GLY A 142 -2.59 -3.86 13.82
C GLY A 142 -2.47 -3.24 12.42
N LEU A 143 -1.66 -2.18 12.28
CA LEU A 143 -1.41 -1.51 11.00
C LEU A 143 -0.52 -2.36 10.07
N LEU A 144 0.54 -2.98 10.61
CA LEU A 144 1.39 -3.90 9.86
C LEU A 144 0.57 -5.09 9.35
N LEU A 145 -0.26 -5.69 10.21
CA LEU A 145 -1.18 -6.76 9.83
C LEU A 145 -2.23 -6.29 8.79
N ARG A 146 -2.72 -5.05 8.86
CA ARG A 146 -3.62 -4.49 7.85
C ARG A 146 -2.88 -4.28 6.52
N THR A 147 -1.63 -3.83 6.52
CA THR A 147 -0.85 -3.66 5.29
C THR A 147 -0.47 -4.99 4.61
N THR A 148 -0.34 -6.08 5.37
CA THR A 148 -0.15 -7.43 4.81
C THR A 148 -1.48 -8.11 4.43
N ALA A 149 -2.60 -7.73 5.04
CA ALA A 149 -3.94 -8.28 4.77
C ALA A 149 -4.77 -7.54 3.70
N VAL A 150 -4.34 -6.35 3.24
CA VAL A 150 -5.09 -5.58 2.23
C VAL A 150 -4.81 -6.13 0.82
N GLY A 151 -5.54 -7.20 0.50
CA GLY A 151 -5.97 -7.54 -0.85
C GLY A 151 -7.37 -7.00 -1.18
N LYS A 152 -8.12 -6.38 -0.25
CA LYS A 152 -9.46 -5.83 -0.53
C LYS A 152 -9.80 -4.62 0.36
N LYS A 153 -10.16 -3.52 -0.31
CA LYS A 153 -11.01 -2.38 0.14
C LYS A 153 -10.43 -1.26 1.03
N LYS A 154 -10.51 -0.05 0.42
CA LYS A 154 -10.72 1.31 0.95
C LYS A 154 -9.48 2.12 1.36
N ALA A 155 -8.98 2.89 0.39
CA ALA A 155 -8.01 3.99 0.53
C ALA A 155 -8.57 5.25 1.23
N ALA A 156 -9.88 5.33 1.50
CA ALA A 156 -10.52 6.53 2.07
C ALA A 156 -10.29 6.73 3.59
N ASP A 157 -9.74 5.72 4.27
CA ASP A 157 -9.59 5.70 5.74
C ASP A 157 -8.17 6.11 6.22
N SER A 158 -7.28 6.45 5.28
CA SER A 158 -5.87 6.74 5.54
C SER A 158 -5.65 8.16 6.10
N LYS A 159 -6.39 9.15 5.58
CA LYS A 159 -6.24 10.57 5.96
C LYS A 159 -6.74 10.88 7.38
N THR A 160 -7.91 10.35 7.73
CA THR A 160 -8.49 10.43 9.10
C THR A 160 -7.58 9.76 10.11
N PHE A 161 -6.92 8.67 9.70
CA PHE A 161 -5.95 7.96 10.52
C PHE A 161 -4.66 8.75 10.76
N TYR A 162 -4.08 9.38 9.73
CA TYR A 162 -2.90 10.25 9.91
C TYR A 162 -3.19 11.45 10.80
N ALA A 163 -4.38 12.04 10.68
CA ALA A 163 -4.81 13.13 11.55
C ALA A 163 -4.88 12.67 13.02
N ALA A 164 -5.42 11.48 13.29
CA ALA A 164 -5.45 10.92 14.63
C ALA A 164 -4.05 10.67 15.20
N LEU A 165 -3.11 10.16 14.39
CA LEU A 165 -1.72 9.93 14.79
C LEU A 165 -0.98 11.23 15.11
N LEU A 166 -1.16 12.27 14.29
CA LEU A 166 -0.56 13.60 14.52
C LEU A 166 -1.08 14.25 15.81
N ILE A 167 -2.39 14.17 16.07
CA ILE A 167 -2.99 14.70 17.31
C ILE A 167 -2.39 14.00 18.53
N LEU A 168 -2.22 12.69 18.46
CA LEU A 168 -1.68 11.86 19.54
C LEU A 168 -0.19 12.15 19.81
N VAL A 169 0.62 12.36 18.77
CA VAL A 169 2.01 12.84 18.90
C VAL A 169 2.05 14.23 19.52
N ALA A 170 1.16 15.15 19.10
CA ALA A 170 1.07 16.49 19.68
C ALA A 170 0.68 16.48 21.17
N VAL A 171 -0.22 15.58 21.58
CA VAL A 171 -0.55 15.36 23.01
C VAL A 171 0.67 14.87 23.79
N GLY A 172 1.45 13.95 23.22
CA GLY A 172 2.72 13.51 23.83
C GLY A 172 3.72 14.64 24.02
N ILE A 173 3.88 15.51 23.02
CA ILE A 173 4.74 16.71 23.10
C ILE A 173 4.21 17.72 24.13
N LEU A 174 2.89 17.91 24.22
CA LEU A 174 2.29 18.81 25.19
C LEU A 174 2.53 18.34 26.63
N LEU A 175 2.38 17.04 26.89
CA LEU A 175 2.66 16.45 28.20
C LEU A 175 4.15 16.58 28.57
N LEU A 176 5.04 16.48 27.59
CA LEU A 176 6.48 16.76 27.75
C LEU A 176 6.75 18.19 28.21
N LEU A 177 6.11 19.18 27.56
CA LEU A 177 6.26 20.59 27.92
C LEU A 177 5.64 20.92 29.29
N LEU A 178 4.53 20.26 29.65
CA LEU A 178 3.93 20.39 30.97
C LEU A 178 4.81 19.74 32.05
N CYS A 179 5.49 18.64 31.75
CA CYS A 179 6.44 18.03 32.67
C CYS A 179 7.68 18.91 32.89
N SER A 180 8.24 19.51 31.82
CA SER A 180 9.43 20.37 31.95
C SER A 180 9.15 21.67 32.71
N SER A 181 7.96 22.24 32.58
CA SER A 181 7.56 23.43 33.33
C SER A 181 7.36 23.18 34.82
N VAL A 182 6.88 21.99 35.22
CA VAL A 182 6.75 21.62 36.65
C VAL A 182 8.13 21.43 37.31
N THR A 183 9.13 20.92 36.59
CA THR A 183 10.50 20.74 37.10
C THR A 183 11.25 22.05 37.32
N VAL A 184 10.88 23.13 36.61
CA VAL A 184 11.54 24.45 36.74
C VAL A 184 10.99 25.27 37.93
N VAL A 185 9.84 24.88 38.49
CA VAL A 185 9.15 25.61 39.56
C VAL A 185 9.50 25.07 40.97
N HIS A 186 10.31 24.01 41.07
CA HIS A 186 10.82 23.45 42.32
C HIS A 186 12.33 23.62 42.45
#